data_AF-A0AAE1T9R1-F1
#
_entry.id   AF-A0AAE1T9R1-F1
#
_cell.length_a   1.000
_cell.length_b   1.000
_cell.length_c   1.000
_cell.angle_alpha   90.00
_cell.angle_beta   90.00
_cell.angle_gamma   90.00
#
_symmetry.space_group_name_H-M   'P 1'
#
loop_
_entity.id
_entity.type
_entity.pdbx_description
1 polymer ?
#
loop_
_entity_poly.entity_id
_entity_poly.type
_entity_poly.pdbx_seq_one_letter_code
_entity_poly.pdbx_strand_id
1 'polypeptide(L)'
;MAFILPKGIIKEMMKRLSTFLWKGNSASGYPKVAWEAVCKSIEEGGLGIKDILALNNALMSKHLWAVIKQDRASLWVDWIIQVRLRDCSIWTIKENNGAWGWRKMLSLRHYLMSHIHYHVGNGDSVSLWHDPWHPLGPLI
;
A
#
# COMPACT_ATOMS: atom_id res chain seq x y z
N MET A 1 11.57 -7.93 1.83
CA MET A 1 10.19 -8.13 2.32
C MET A 1 9.86 -6.94 3.22
N ALA A 2 8.86 -6.11 2.89
CA ALA A 2 8.53 -4.95 3.73
C ALA A 2 7.43 -5.35 4.74
N PHE A 3 7.66 -5.04 6.01
CA PHE A 3 6.68 -5.31 7.07
C PHE A 3 5.60 -4.22 7.07
N ILE A 4 4.33 -4.62 7.17
CA ILE A 4 3.23 -3.66 7.26
C ILE A 4 3.22 -3.04 8.65
N LEU A 5 3.48 -1.74 8.73
CA LEU A 5 3.49 -1.04 10.01
C LEU A 5 2.06 -0.73 10.47
N PRO A 6 1.67 -1.11 11.70
CA PRO A 6 0.42 -0.66 12.30
C PRO A 6 0.36 0.86 12.41
N LYS A 7 -0.82 1.45 12.20
CA LYS A 7 -1.02 2.90 12.27
C LYS A 7 -0.57 3.50 13.62
N GLY A 8 -0.70 2.77 14.72
CA GLY A 8 -0.23 3.21 16.04
C GLY A 8 1.28 3.40 16.10
N ILE A 9 2.05 2.47 15.52
CA ILE A 9 3.51 2.56 15.43
C ILE A 9 3.92 3.74 14.54
N ILE A 10 3.26 3.92 13.40
CA ILE A 10 3.51 5.05 12.51
C ILE A 10 3.28 6.38 13.23
N LYS A 11 2.17 6.51 13.96
CA LYS A 11 1.86 7.72 14.75
C LYS A 11 2.92 7.99 15.81
N GLU A 12 3.38 6.97 16.51
CA GLU A 12 4.43 7.11 17.52
C GLU A 12 5.77 7.52 16.89
N MET A 13 6.12 6.94 15.73
CA MET A 13 7.31 7.35 14.97
C MET A 13 7.23 8.81 14.53
N MET A 14 6.10 9.23 13.92
CA MET A 14 5.88 10.61 13.50
C MET A 14 5.94 11.58 14.69
N LYS A 15 5.36 11.20 15.83
CA LYS A 15 5.43 11.98 17.07
C LYS A 15 6.87 12.17 17.53
N ARG A 16 7.69 11.12 17.53
CA ARG A 16 9.10 11.20 17.91
C ARG A 16 9.90 12.07 16.95
N LEU A 17 9.68 11.94 15.65
CA LEU A 17 10.35 12.76 14.64
C LEU A 17 9.96 14.24 14.76
N SER A 18 8.66 14.53 14.96
CA SER A 18 8.17 15.89 15.20
C SER A 18 8.75 16.48 16.48
N THR A 19 8.77 15.69 17.55
CA THR A 19 9.38 16.10 18.83
C THR A 19 10.86 16.43 18.65
N PHE A 20 11.61 15.57 17.96
CA PHE A 20 13.02 15.80 17.66
C PHE A 20 13.24 17.08 16.85
N LEU A 21 12.43 17.30 15.80
CA LEU A 21 12.55 18.47 14.92
C LEU A 21 12.30 19.79 15.67
N TRP A 22 11.30 19.83 16.55
CA TRP A 22 10.87 21.08 17.20
C TRP A 22 11.47 21.32 18.58
N LYS A 23 11.82 20.26 19.32
CA LYS A 23 12.41 20.38 20.67
C LYS A 23 13.92 20.17 20.67
N GLY A 24 14.48 19.44 19.70
CA GLY A 24 15.88 19.02 19.75
C GLY A 24 16.21 18.33 21.07
N ASN A 25 17.30 18.76 21.73
CA ASN A 25 17.69 18.33 23.07
C ASN A 25 17.11 19.19 24.20
N SER A 26 16.29 20.19 23.89
CA SER A 26 15.71 21.09 24.89
C SER A 26 14.44 20.50 25.49
N ALA A 27 14.20 20.76 26.78
CA ALA A 27 12.97 20.34 27.47
C ALA A 27 11.71 21.09 26.98
N SER A 28 11.91 22.23 26.30
CA SER A 28 10.85 23.14 25.83
C SER A 28 10.86 23.27 24.30
N GLY A 29 9.66 23.30 23.72
CA GLY A 29 9.43 23.45 22.29
C GLY A 29 8.07 22.87 21.91
N TYR A 30 7.32 23.55 21.04
CA TYR A 30 6.04 23.06 20.53
C TYR A 30 6.07 23.04 19.00
N PRO A 31 5.34 22.12 18.34
CA PRO A 31 5.25 22.11 16.89
C PRO A 31 4.71 23.45 16.38
N LYS A 32 5.52 24.16 15.59
CA LYS A 32 5.12 25.43 14.97
C LYS A 32 4.38 25.22 13.66
N VAL A 33 4.60 24.09 13.01
CA VAL A 33 4.01 23.71 11.72
C VAL A 33 3.48 22.28 11.82
N ALA A 34 2.34 22.02 11.17
CA ALA A 34 1.78 20.68 11.06
C ALA A 34 2.76 19.72 10.38
N TRP A 35 2.80 18.47 10.84
CA TRP A 35 3.76 17.48 10.34
C TRP A 35 3.54 17.17 8.85
N GLU A 36 2.28 17.21 8.40
CA GLU A 36 1.90 17.02 7.01
C GLU A 36 2.48 18.10 6.10
N ALA A 37 2.59 19.35 6.58
CA ALA A 37 3.21 20.44 5.84
C ALA A 37 4.74 20.30 5.80
N VAL A 38 5.35 19.82 6.90
CA VAL A 38 6.78 19.48 6.94
C VAL A 38 7.13 18.40 5.91
N CYS A 39 6.23 17.43 5.70
CA CYS A 39 6.46 16.32 4.78
C CYS A 39 6.33 16.66 3.29
N LYS A 40 5.82 17.84 2.93
CA LYS A 40 5.76 18.28 1.53
C LYS A 40 7.14 18.42 0.92
N SER A 41 7.20 18.41 -0.40
CA SER A 41 8.46 18.66 -1.12
C SER A 41 9.02 20.05 -0.81
N ILE A 42 10.32 20.25 -1.03
CA ILE A 42 10.98 21.56 -0.87
C ILE A 42 10.34 22.59 -1.82
N GLU A 43 9.97 22.16 -3.03
CA GLU A 43 9.29 22.98 -4.03
C GLU A 43 7.91 23.48 -3.57
N GLU A 44 7.21 22.68 -2.77
CA GLU A 44 5.93 23.03 -2.15
C GLU A 44 6.07 23.74 -0.79
N GLY A 45 7.29 24.15 -0.41
CA GLY A 45 7.59 24.85 0.83
C GLY A 45 7.68 23.96 2.08
N GLY A 46 7.78 22.64 1.91
CA GLY A 46 8.05 21.68 2.98
C GLY A 46 9.55 21.43 3.20
N LEU A 47 9.88 20.46 4.05
CA LEU A 47 11.26 20.03 4.30
C LEU A 47 11.67 18.78 3.50
N GLY A 48 10.78 18.23 2.66
CA GLY A 48 11.03 17.02 1.88
C GLY A 48 11.14 15.74 2.73
N ILE A 49 10.73 15.78 3.99
CA ILE A 49 10.74 14.61 4.87
C ILE A 49 9.63 13.66 4.42
N LYS A 50 9.97 12.40 4.13
CA LYS A 50 8.97 11.43 3.67
C LYS A 50 7.91 11.18 4.75
N ASP A 51 6.64 11.31 4.37
CA ASP A 51 5.54 10.84 5.21
C ASP A 51 5.59 9.31 5.32
N ILE A 52 5.80 8.81 6.53
CA ILE A 52 5.89 7.38 6.84
C ILE A 52 4.56 6.68 6.53
N LEU A 53 3.43 7.35 6.73
CA LEU A 53 2.13 6.77 6.44
C LEU A 53 1.98 6.57 4.92
N ALA A 54 2.27 7.60 4.14
CA ALA A 54 2.29 7.52 2.69
C ALA A 54 3.27 6.45 2.19
N LEU A 55 4.48 6.39 2.75
CA LEU A 55 5.48 5.39 2.40
C LEU A 55 5.02 3.96 2.69
N ASN A 56 4.43 3.72 3.87
CA ASN A 56 3.89 2.40 4.23
C ASN A 56 2.77 1.98 3.27
N ASN A 57 1.87 2.91 2.91
CA ASN A 57 0.83 2.65 1.92
C ASN A 57 1.42 2.34 0.53
N ALA A 58 2.40 3.11 0.07
CA ALA A 58 3.07 2.87 -1.20
C ALA A 58 3.78 1.52 -1.24
N LEU A 59 4.46 1.13 -0.16
CA LEU A 59 5.12 -0.17 -0.05
C LEU A 59 4.10 -1.32 -0.06
N MET A 60 2.98 -1.19 0.65
CA MET A 60 1.90 -2.18 0.60
C MET A 60 1.29 -2.30 -0.80
N SER A 61 1.03 -1.17 -1.44
CA SER A 61 0.52 -1.13 -2.82
C SER A 61 1.49 -1.78 -3.80
N LYS A 62 2.80 -1.61 -3.63
CA LYS A 62 3.82 -2.29 -4.44
C LYS A 62 3.77 -3.81 -4.26
N HIS A 63 3.58 -4.31 -3.03
CA HIS A 63 3.45 -5.75 -2.79
C HIS A 63 2.15 -6.30 -3.39
N LEU A 64 1.03 -5.59 -3.21
CA LEU A 64 -0.24 -5.97 -3.83
C LEU A 64 -0.14 -5.98 -5.36
N TRP A 65 0.55 -5.00 -5.95
CA TRP A 65 0.83 -4.96 -7.38
C TRP A 65 1.62 -6.17 -7.88
N ALA A 66 2.64 -6.62 -7.12
CA ALA A 66 3.39 -7.82 -7.47
C ALA A 66 2.50 -9.08 -7.48
N VAL A 67 1.53 -9.16 -6.56
CA VAL A 67 0.51 -10.22 -6.55
C VAL A 67 -0.43 -10.11 -7.75
N ILE A 68 -0.91 -8.90 -8.09
CA ILE A 68 -1.78 -8.65 -9.24
C ILE A 68 -1.09 -9.04 -10.55
N LYS A 69 0.20 -8.68 -10.71
CA LYS A 69 1.01 -9.08 -11.86
C LYS A 69 1.33 -10.57 -11.92
N GLN A 70 1.01 -11.32 -10.87
CA GLN A 70 1.41 -12.72 -10.70
C GLN A 70 2.92 -12.93 -10.90
N ASP A 71 3.74 -12.05 -10.33
CA ASP A 71 5.20 -12.14 -10.42
C ASP A 71 5.75 -13.32 -9.59
N ARG A 72 5.75 -14.51 -10.20
CA ARG A 72 6.19 -15.78 -9.59
C ARG A 72 7.69 -15.82 -9.27
N ALA A 73 8.49 -14.84 -9.72
CA ALA A 73 9.90 -14.76 -9.34
C ALA A 73 10.08 -14.45 -7.85
N SER A 74 9.09 -13.81 -7.21
CA SER A 74 9.05 -13.64 -5.77
C SER A 74 8.43 -14.86 -5.11
N LEU A 75 9.22 -15.61 -4.30
CA LEU A 75 8.73 -16.75 -3.52
C LEU A 75 7.52 -16.41 -2.64
N TRP A 76 7.46 -15.18 -2.12
CA TRP A 76 6.32 -14.72 -1.33
C TRP A 76 5.06 -14.56 -2.18
N VAL A 77 5.18 -13.99 -3.39
CA VAL A 77 4.06 -13.87 -4.33
C VAL A 77 3.58 -15.25 -4.76
N ASP A 78 4.52 -16.14 -5.11
CA ASP A 78 4.20 -17.50 -5.52
C ASP A 78 3.45 -18.27 -4.41
N TRP A 79 3.94 -18.20 -3.16
CA TRP A 79 3.24 -18.77 -2.01
C TRP A 79 1.85 -18.17 -1.80
N ILE A 80 1.69 -16.84 -1.92
CA ILE A 80 0.39 -16.19 -1.81
C ILE A 80 -0.57 -16.73 -2.87
N ILE A 81 -0.15 -16.84 -4.13
CA ILE A 81 -1.02 -17.31 -5.20
C ILE A 81 -1.42 -18.77 -4.97
N GLN A 82 -0.45 -19.65 -4.64
CA GLN A 82 -0.71 -21.08 -4.45
C GLN A 82 -1.55 -21.38 -3.20
N VAL A 83 -1.23 -20.76 -2.06
CA VAL A 83 -1.81 -21.12 -0.77
C VAL A 83 -3.02 -20.26 -0.41
N ARG A 84 -2.96 -18.96 -0.73
CA ARG A 84 -3.96 -17.98 -0.31
C ARG A 84 -5.01 -17.70 -1.38
N LEU A 85 -4.60 -17.49 -2.63
CA LEU A 85 -5.53 -17.22 -3.73
C LEU A 85 -6.12 -18.52 -4.29
N ARG A 86 -5.33 -19.60 -4.39
CA ARG A 86 -5.74 -20.89 -4.98
C ARG A 86 -6.41 -20.70 -6.35
N ASP A 87 -5.75 -19.91 -7.20
CA ASP A 87 -6.21 -19.53 -8.55
C ASP A 87 -7.49 -18.68 -8.61
N CYS A 88 -7.99 -18.18 -7.47
CA CYS A 88 -9.00 -17.12 -7.46
C CYS A 88 -8.37 -15.76 -7.76
N SER A 89 -9.13 -14.88 -8.40
CA SER A 89 -8.75 -13.49 -8.60
C SER A 89 -8.61 -12.76 -7.25
N ILE A 90 -7.56 -11.95 -7.11
CA ILE A 90 -7.35 -11.06 -5.96
C ILE A 90 -8.52 -10.09 -5.75
N TRP A 91 -9.27 -9.78 -6.81
CA TRP A 91 -10.39 -8.85 -6.80
C TRP A 91 -11.65 -9.42 -6.16
N THR A 92 -11.84 -10.75 -6.20
CA THR A 92 -13.06 -11.41 -5.72
C THR A 92 -12.97 -11.94 -4.28
N ILE A 93 -11.76 -12.02 -3.72
CA ILE A 93 -11.55 -12.55 -2.38
C ILE A 93 -12.10 -11.61 -1.31
N LYS A 94 -12.72 -12.17 -0.26
CA LYS A 94 -13.26 -11.40 0.87
C LYS A 94 -12.16 -10.83 1.76
N GLU A 95 -12.29 -9.56 2.13
CA GLU A 95 -11.33 -8.86 3.00
C GLU A 95 -11.30 -9.36 4.44
N ASN A 96 -12.33 -10.11 4.87
CA ASN A 96 -12.45 -10.60 6.24
C ASN A 96 -11.61 -11.86 6.53
N ASN A 97 -11.10 -12.53 5.49
CA ASN A 97 -10.38 -13.79 5.66
C ASN A 97 -8.86 -13.56 5.78
N GLY A 98 -8.30 -13.75 6.98
CA GLY A 98 -6.84 -13.86 7.19
C GLY A 98 -6.27 -12.96 8.27
N ALA A 99 -4.94 -12.96 8.36
CA ALA A 99 -4.20 -12.12 9.31
C ALA A 99 -4.40 -10.62 9.02
N TRP A 100 -4.24 -9.78 10.05
CA TRP A 100 -4.47 -8.34 9.96
C TRP A 100 -3.74 -7.67 8.77
N GLY A 101 -2.48 -8.03 8.55
CA GLY A 101 -1.69 -7.49 7.44
C GLY A 101 -2.27 -7.84 6.06
N TRP A 102 -2.76 -9.07 5.89
CA TRP A 102 -3.43 -9.50 4.65
C TRP A 102 -4.72 -8.71 4.41
N ARG A 103 -5.56 -8.57 5.43
CA ARG A 103 -6.79 -7.76 5.34
C ARG A 103 -6.48 -6.30 5.01
N LYS A 104 -5.43 -5.74 5.63
CA LYS A 104 -5.00 -4.37 5.36
C LYS A 104 -4.49 -4.20 3.93
N MET A 105 -3.74 -5.17 3.41
CA MET A 105 -3.31 -5.17 2.02
C MET A 105 -4.50 -5.26 1.07
N LEU A 106 -5.44 -6.18 1.30
CA LEU A 106 -6.67 -6.29 0.50
C LEU A 106 -7.47 -4.99 0.50
N SER A 107 -7.55 -4.25 1.61
CA SER A 107 -8.25 -2.96 1.65
C SER A 107 -7.71 -1.91 0.66
N LEU A 108 -6.46 -2.06 0.19
CA LEU A 108 -5.86 -1.16 -0.79
C LEU A 108 -6.23 -1.51 -2.24
N ARG A 109 -6.88 -2.66 -2.49
CA ARG A 109 -7.27 -3.09 -3.84
C ARG A 109 -8.14 -2.05 -4.52
N HIS A 110 -9.13 -1.50 -3.83
CA HIS A 110 -10.07 -0.53 -4.39
C HIS A 110 -9.37 0.76 -4.81
N TYR A 111 -8.38 1.19 -4.04
CA TYR A 111 -7.54 2.33 -4.40
C TYR A 111 -6.70 2.01 -5.64
N LEU A 112 -6.09 0.83 -5.72
CA LEU A 112 -5.28 0.45 -6.89
C LEU A 112 -6.12 0.21 -8.16
N MET A 113 -7.36 -0.24 -8.01
CA MET A 113 -8.25 -0.56 -9.13
C MET A 113 -8.43 0.63 -10.09
N SER A 114 -8.54 1.86 -9.57
CA SER A 114 -8.64 3.07 -10.40
C SER A 114 -7.33 3.50 -11.07
N HIS A 115 -6.21 2.85 -10.74
CA HIS A 115 -4.88 3.19 -11.25
C HIS A 115 -4.23 2.07 -12.06
N ILE A 116 -4.91 0.95 -12.27
CA ILE A 116 -4.40 -0.20 -13.00
C ILE A 116 -5.13 -0.31 -14.34
N HIS A 117 -4.35 -0.40 -15.42
CA HIS A 117 -4.84 -0.74 -16.74
C HIS A 117 -4.27 -2.09 -17.15
N TYR A 118 -5.16 -2.98 -17.58
CA TYR A 118 -4.78 -4.28 -18.12
C TYR A 118 -4.45 -4.15 -19.59
N HIS A 119 -3.30 -4.69 -19.99
CA HIS A 119 -2.98 -4.90 -21.39
C HIS A 119 -3.21 -6.38 -21.70
N VAL A 120 -4.41 -6.70 -22.19
CA VAL A 120 -4.81 -8.08 -22.47
C VAL A 120 -4.06 -8.58 -23.71
N GLY A 121 -3.18 -9.56 -23.52
CA GLY A 121 -2.48 -10.27 -24.60
C GLY A 121 -3.28 -11.48 -25.05
N ASN A 122 -2.71 -12.67 -24.88
CA ASN A 122 -3.34 -13.95 -25.23
C ASN A 122 -4.44 -14.42 -24.23
N GLY A 123 -4.57 -13.75 -23.08
CA GLY A 123 -5.65 -14.00 -22.11
C GLY A 123 -5.34 -15.03 -21.03
N ASP A 124 -4.20 -15.74 -21.08
CA ASP A 124 -3.90 -16.84 -20.14
C ASP A 124 -3.76 -16.40 -18.68
N SER A 125 -3.40 -15.14 -18.45
CA SER A 125 -3.13 -14.56 -17.12
C SER A 125 -4.24 -13.65 -16.60
N VAL A 126 -5.33 -13.49 -17.34
CA VAL A 126 -6.41 -12.54 -17.01
C VAL A 126 -7.77 -13.23 -17.05
N SER A 127 -8.51 -13.14 -15.95
CA SER A 127 -9.87 -13.64 -15.86
C SER A 127 -10.87 -12.58 -16.35
N LEU A 128 -11.53 -12.85 -17.49
CA LEU A 128 -12.55 -11.94 -18.05
C LEU A 128 -13.73 -11.66 -17.10
N TRP A 129 -14.01 -12.61 -16.20
CA TRP A 129 -15.14 -12.57 -15.28
C TRP A 129 -14.84 -11.88 -13.96
N HIS A 130 -13.57 -11.77 -13.59
CA HIS A 130 -13.18 -11.40 -12.23
C HIS A 130 -12.16 -10.27 -12.17
N ASP A 131 -11.35 -10.09 -13.22
CA ASP A 131 -10.35 -9.03 -13.27
C ASP A 131 -10.92 -7.79 -13.96
N PRO A 132 -10.56 -6.57 -13.52
CA PRO A 132 -11.03 -5.33 -14.12
C PRO A 132 -10.24 -5.01 -15.39
N TRP A 133 -10.37 -5.87 -16.40
CA TRP A 133 -9.62 -5.78 -17.66
C TRP A 133 -10.15 -4.69 -18.59
N HIS A 134 -11.40 -4.25 -18.40
CA HIS A 134 -12.07 -3.23 -19.19
C HIS A 134 -12.51 -2.03 -18.31
N PRO A 135 -12.59 -0.79 -18.84
CA PRO A 135 -13.06 0.38 -18.07
C PRO A 135 -14.47 0.24 -17.48
N LEU A 136 -15.31 -0.59 -18.10
CA LEU A 136 -16.67 -0.88 -17.60
C LEU A 136 -16.69 -1.94 -16.48
N GLY A 137 -15.52 -2.48 -16.12
CA GLY A 137 -15.39 -3.55 -15.14
C GLY A 137 -15.35 -4.96 -15.76
N PRO A 138 -15.29 -5.99 -14.91
CA PRO A 138 -15.42 -7.39 -15.33
C PRO A 138 -16.83 -7.67 -15.88
N LEU A 139 -17.01 -8.82 -16.55
CA LEU A 139 -18.29 -9.21 -17.14
C LEU A 139 -19.35 -9.73 -16.14
N ILE A 140 -19.14 -9.56 -14.82
CA ILE A 140 -20.03 -10.05 -13.75
C ILE A 140 -20.50 -8.93 -12.83
#